data_AF-A0A914E4M3-F1
#
_entry.id   AF-A0A914E4M3-F1
#
_cell.length_a   1.000
_cell.length_b   1.000
_cell.length_c   1.000
_cell.angle_alpha   90.00
_cell.angle_beta   90.00
_cell.angle_gamma   90.00
#
_symmetry.space_group_name_H-M   'P 1'
#
loop_
_entity.id
_entity.type
_entity.pdbx_description
1 polymer ?
#
loop_
_entity_poly.entity_id
_entity_poly.type
_entity_poly.pdbx_seq_one_letter_code
_entity_poly.pdbx_strand_id
1 'polypeptide(L)'
;MHFIKLSQNLPRIVQIYTTRMKTLLYKDQKILMTNTKIGYRKALMKNEIMSIKILIPDQYFIDEVKSDEDLDIIIQTMEFTKPEERQHYKGILISILNIMPYSLIRDKNSGFPVAFEYVDACGYMRHQFVQPNHRRQGLGKAVEQDICKKCINIDITPYKWVGLFNSSVYEATMRSGFWTLWEDNGEPVKLRTMKQTTANMPKP
;
A
#
# COMPACT_ATOMS: atom_id res chain seq x y z
N MET A 1 -24.72 -18.68 14.00
CA MET A 1 -23.61 -17.73 13.80
C MET A 1 -22.42 -18.21 14.63
N HIS A 2 -21.40 -18.78 14.00
CA HIS A 2 -20.16 -19.19 14.66
C HIS A 2 -19.01 -18.47 13.96
N PHE A 3 -18.57 -17.36 14.54
CA PHE A 3 -17.35 -16.67 14.12
C PHE A 3 -16.16 -17.46 14.66
N ILE A 4 -15.51 -18.23 13.78
CA ILE A 4 -14.27 -18.94 14.11
C ILE A 4 -13.14 -17.92 14.26
N LYS A 5 -12.45 -18.02 15.40
CA LYS A 5 -11.24 -17.28 15.80
C LYS A 5 -10.16 -17.27 14.70
N LEU A 6 -10.17 -16.26 13.82
CA LEU A 6 -9.05 -15.98 12.90
C LEU A 6 -7.97 -15.07 13.52
N SER A 7 -8.26 -14.41 14.64
CA SER A 7 -7.34 -13.44 15.28
C SER A 7 -6.07 -14.07 15.86
N GLN A 8 -6.04 -15.37 16.15
CA GLN A 8 -4.91 -16.02 16.82
C GLN A 8 -3.80 -16.50 15.87
N ASN A 9 -3.99 -16.41 14.54
CA ASN A 9 -3.04 -16.93 13.54
C ASN A 9 -2.52 -15.88 12.53
N LEU A 10 -2.89 -14.60 12.68
CA LEU A 10 -2.43 -13.52 11.79
C LEU A 10 -0.90 -13.49 11.61
N PRO A 11 -0.07 -13.60 12.69
CA PRO A 11 1.38 -13.59 12.55
C PRO A 11 1.91 -14.76 11.71
N ARG A 12 1.27 -15.94 11.82
CA ARG A 12 1.69 -17.17 11.14
C ARG A 12 1.33 -17.14 9.65
N ILE A 13 0.19 -16.57 9.29
CA ILE A 13 -0.25 -16.40 7.90
C ILE A 13 0.69 -15.42 7.17
N VAL A 14 1.00 -14.28 7.79
CA VAL A 14 1.96 -13.30 7.23
C VAL A 14 3.37 -13.91 7.07
N GLN A 15 3.80 -14.76 8.01
CA GLN A 15 5.10 -15.45 7.95
C GLN A 15 5.15 -16.54 6.87
N ILE A 16 4.06 -17.27 6.63
CA ILE A 16 3.95 -18.23 5.54
C ILE A 16 3.96 -17.52 4.17
N TYR A 17 3.27 -16.38 4.05
CA TYR A 17 3.25 -15.58 2.82
C TYR A 17 4.62 -14.99 2.48
N THR A 18 5.34 -14.44 3.47
CA THR A 18 6.71 -13.92 3.29
C THR A 18 7.72 -15.01 2.91
N THR A 19 7.57 -16.23 3.42
CA THR A 19 8.45 -17.36 3.10
C THR A 19 8.21 -17.89 1.68
N ARG A 20 6.95 -18.02 1.24
CA ARG A 20 6.61 -18.52 -0.10
C ARG A 20 7.04 -17.58 -1.23
N MET A 21 7.06 -16.28 -0.98
CA MET A 21 7.51 -15.28 -1.95
C MET A 21 9.02 -15.38 -2.24
N LYS A 22 9.84 -15.78 -1.26
CA LYS A 22 11.28 -16.01 -1.49
C LYS A 22 11.54 -17.16 -2.47
N THR A 23 10.69 -18.18 -2.48
CA THR A 23 10.90 -19.40 -3.28
C THR A 23 10.45 -19.24 -4.75
N LEU A 24 9.48 -18.37 -5.03
CA LEU A 24 8.92 -18.21 -6.39
C LEU A 24 9.69 -17.22 -7.29
N LEU A 25 10.62 -16.44 -6.73
CA LEU A 25 11.30 -15.35 -7.46
C LEU A 25 12.60 -15.76 -8.18
N TYR A 26 13.04 -17.03 -8.11
CA TYR A 26 14.40 -17.43 -8.52
C TYR A 26 14.53 -18.52 -9.59
N LYS A 27 13.46 -18.93 -10.29
CA LYS A 27 13.59 -19.90 -11.38
C LYS A 27 13.40 -19.27 -12.75
N ASP A 28 14.53 -19.07 -13.41
CA ASP A 28 14.80 -19.09 -14.85
C ASP A 28 13.77 -18.45 -15.77
N GLN A 29 14.11 -17.26 -16.30
CA GLN A 29 13.87 -16.89 -17.71
C GLN A 29 14.57 -15.57 -18.07
N LYS A 30 15.06 -15.48 -19.32
CA LYS A 30 15.65 -14.28 -19.93
C LYS A 30 14.58 -13.18 -20.04
N ILE A 31 14.78 -12.03 -19.37
CA ILE A 31 13.78 -10.97 -19.20
C ILE A 31 14.25 -9.66 -19.85
N LEU A 32 13.40 -9.06 -20.69
CA LEU A 32 13.55 -7.73 -21.27
C LEU A 32 12.67 -6.72 -20.49
N MET A 33 13.30 -5.63 -20.01
CA MET A 33 12.77 -4.47 -19.25
C MET A 33 12.15 -4.76 -17.86
N THR A 34 12.96 -4.60 -16.80
CA THR A 34 12.56 -4.81 -15.40
C THR A 34 11.89 -3.57 -14.79
N ASN A 35 10.63 -3.67 -14.39
CA ASN A 35 9.99 -2.74 -13.44
C ASN A 35 10.59 -2.99 -12.05
N THR A 36 11.80 -2.48 -11.81
CA THR A 36 12.48 -2.61 -10.52
C THR A 36 11.85 -1.67 -9.50
N LYS A 37 11.51 -2.21 -8.34
CA LYS A 37 11.09 -1.45 -7.17
C LYS A 37 12.13 -1.59 -6.07
N ILE A 38 12.33 -0.54 -5.29
CA ILE A 38 13.20 -0.53 -4.11
C ILE A 38 12.33 -0.58 -2.85
N GLY A 39 12.75 -1.41 -1.90
CA GLY A 39 12.09 -1.55 -0.61
C GLY A 39 12.47 -0.41 0.34
N TYR A 40 11.46 0.16 0.99
CA TYR A 40 11.63 1.08 2.10
C TYR A 40 10.89 0.51 3.29
N ARG A 41 11.53 0.53 4.46
CA ARG A 41 10.90 0.12 5.72
C ARG A 41 10.98 1.26 6.71
N LYS A 42 10.04 1.31 7.64
CA LYS A 42 10.14 2.26 8.72
C LYS A 42 11.09 1.70 9.78
N ALA A 43 12.29 2.26 9.89
CA ALA A 43 13.26 1.84 10.91
C ALA A 43 13.15 2.63 12.23
N LEU A 44 12.30 3.67 12.28
CA LEU A 44 12.06 4.40 13.53
C LEU A 44 11.45 3.49 14.59
N MET A 45 11.77 3.77 15.85
CA MET A 45 11.20 3.07 16.99
C MET A 45 9.68 3.36 17.07
N LYS A 46 8.93 2.41 17.62
CA LYS A 46 7.48 2.51 17.85
C LYS A 46 7.08 3.87 18.46
N ASN A 47 7.80 4.33 19.49
CA ASN A 47 7.53 5.60 20.17
C ASN A 47 7.71 6.82 19.25
N GLU A 48 8.74 6.81 18.40
CA GLU A 48 8.99 7.91 17.46
C GLU A 48 7.84 8.00 16.45
N ILE A 49 7.42 6.88 15.86
CA ILE A 49 6.30 6.86 14.91
C ILE A 49 5.02 7.36 15.58
N MET A 50 4.73 6.90 16.80
CA MET A 50 3.54 7.30 17.53
C MET A 50 3.53 8.79 17.90
N SER A 51 4.70 9.37 18.19
CA SER A 51 4.85 10.80 18.49
C SER A 51 4.68 11.74 17.30
N ILE A 52 4.70 11.24 16.06
CA ILE A 52 4.60 12.08 14.87
C ILE A 52 3.25 12.80 14.87
N LYS A 53 3.28 14.13 14.88
CA LYS A 53 2.08 14.93 14.66
C LYS A 53 1.70 14.85 13.18
N ILE A 54 0.56 14.25 12.88
CA ILE A 54 0.02 14.20 11.52
C ILE A 54 -0.59 15.57 11.26
N LEU A 55 -0.06 16.27 10.26
CA LEU A 55 -0.52 17.60 9.87
C LEU A 55 -1.46 17.46 8.68
N ILE A 56 -2.69 17.89 8.86
CA ILE A 56 -3.75 17.90 7.84
C ILE A 56 -4.33 19.31 7.82
N PRO A 57 -4.47 19.95 6.65
CA PRO A 57 -5.12 21.25 6.54
C PRO A 57 -6.56 21.21 7.05
N ASP A 58 -7.05 22.33 7.60
CA ASP A 58 -8.34 22.40 8.30
C ASP A 58 -9.54 22.01 7.44
N GLN A 59 -9.45 22.10 6.12
CA GLN A 59 -10.51 21.67 5.20
C GLN A 59 -10.61 20.15 5.05
N TYR A 60 -9.72 19.37 5.65
CA TYR A 60 -9.73 17.90 5.56
C TYR A 60 -9.78 17.22 6.92
N PHE A 61 -10.12 15.94 6.92
CA PHE A 61 -10.10 15.10 8.12
C PHE A 61 -9.84 13.63 7.75
N ILE A 62 -9.21 12.88 8.66
CA ILE A 62 -9.09 11.42 8.55
C ILE A 62 -10.46 10.81 8.87
N ASP A 63 -10.86 9.83 8.06
CA ASP A 63 -12.13 9.14 8.20
C ASP A 63 -11.99 7.67 7.77
N GLU A 64 -13.11 6.96 7.77
CA GLU A 64 -13.23 5.57 7.35
C GLU A 64 -13.99 5.44 6.02
N VAL A 65 -13.89 4.27 5.40
CA VAL A 65 -14.74 3.89 4.26
C VAL A 65 -16.15 3.64 4.79
N LYS A 66 -17.15 4.33 4.23
CA LYS A 66 -18.53 4.34 4.71
C LYS A 66 -19.52 3.69 3.76
N SER A 67 -19.16 3.58 2.48
CA SER A 67 -20.10 3.09 1.47
C SER A 67 -19.42 2.40 0.29
N ASP A 68 -20.26 1.79 -0.54
CA ASP A 68 -19.85 1.16 -1.79
C ASP A 68 -19.28 2.18 -2.79
N GLU A 69 -19.74 3.43 -2.74
CA GLU A 69 -19.23 4.52 -3.57
C GLU A 69 -17.78 4.89 -3.21
N ASP A 70 -17.42 4.88 -1.92
CA ASP A 70 -16.03 5.11 -1.49
C ASP A 70 -15.10 4.03 -2.08
N LEU A 71 -15.53 2.77 -2.06
CA LEU A 71 -14.79 1.66 -2.63
C LEU A 71 -14.64 1.83 -4.15
N ASP A 72 -15.70 2.25 -4.84
CA ASP A 72 -15.66 2.50 -6.27
C ASP A 72 -14.67 3.61 -6.63
N ILE A 73 -14.60 4.67 -5.82
CA ILE A 73 -13.59 5.75 -5.98
C ILE A 73 -12.17 5.17 -5.85
N ILE A 74 -11.91 4.34 -4.85
CA ILE A 74 -10.59 3.73 -4.65
C ILE A 74 -10.23 2.83 -5.86
N ILE A 75 -11.15 1.99 -6.31
CA ILE A 75 -10.92 1.05 -7.42
C ILE A 75 -10.70 1.78 -8.75
N GLN A 76 -11.45 2.85 -9.02
CA GLN A 76 -11.32 3.63 -10.25
C GLN A 76 -9.93 4.26 -10.41
N THR A 77 -9.19 4.44 -9.31
CA THR A 77 -7.83 4.99 -9.35
C THR A 77 -6.74 3.94 -9.56
N MET A 78 -7.08 2.64 -9.55
CA MET A 78 -6.14 1.56 -9.81
C MET A 78 -5.93 1.38 -11.33
N GLU A 79 -4.72 1.65 -11.81
CA GLU A 79 -4.35 1.65 -13.25
C GLU A 79 -4.58 0.31 -13.99
N PHE A 80 -4.71 -0.81 -13.25
CA PHE A 80 -4.76 -2.16 -13.82
C PHE A 80 -6.15 -2.80 -13.84
N THR A 81 -7.16 -2.11 -13.34
CA THR A 81 -8.51 -2.66 -13.26
C THR A 81 -9.24 -2.41 -14.56
N LYS A 82 -9.32 -3.44 -15.42
CA LYS A 82 -10.25 -3.38 -16.54
C LYS A 82 -11.68 -3.24 -16.01
N PRO A 83 -12.59 -2.54 -16.71
CA PRO A 83 -13.97 -2.35 -16.24
C PRO A 83 -14.66 -3.64 -15.79
N GLU A 84 -14.44 -4.73 -16.52
CA GLU A 84 -15.00 -6.06 -16.25
C GLU A 84 -14.45 -6.73 -14.97
N GLU A 85 -13.27 -6.33 -14.48
CA GLU A 85 -12.65 -6.91 -13.29
C GLU A 85 -12.99 -6.13 -12.01
N ARG A 86 -13.55 -4.92 -12.13
CA ARG A 86 -13.77 -4.00 -10.99
C ARG A 86 -14.57 -4.63 -9.86
N GLN A 87 -15.63 -5.36 -10.17
CA GLN A 87 -16.45 -6.02 -9.15
C GLN A 87 -15.66 -7.07 -8.36
N HIS A 88 -14.80 -7.84 -9.04
CA HIS A 88 -13.94 -8.81 -8.40
C HIS A 88 -12.93 -8.12 -7.46
N TYR A 89 -12.30 -7.05 -7.93
CA TYR A 89 -11.38 -6.26 -7.11
C TYR A 89 -12.08 -5.57 -5.93
N LYS A 90 -13.35 -5.19 -6.06
CA LYS A 90 -14.16 -4.66 -4.96
C LYS A 90 -14.28 -5.66 -3.82
N GLY A 91 -14.60 -6.92 -4.13
CA GLY A 91 -14.66 -7.99 -3.13
C GLY A 91 -13.32 -8.23 -2.42
N ILE A 92 -12.21 -8.19 -3.17
CA ILE A 92 -10.85 -8.30 -2.60
C ILE A 92 -10.54 -7.10 -1.71
N LEU A 93 -10.84 -5.89 -2.17
CA LEU A 93 -10.59 -4.65 -1.42
C LEU A 93 -11.37 -4.65 -0.10
N ILE A 94 -12.66 -5.01 -0.11
CA ILE A 94 -13.46 -5.16 1.11
C ILE A 94 -12.79 -6.13 2.08
N SER A 95 -12.35 -7.29 1.57
CA SER A 95 -11.68 -8.29 2.40
C SER A 95 -10.39 -7.78 3.03
N ILE A 96 -9.60 -7.00 2.28
CA ILE A 96 -8.36 -6.37 2.77
C ILE A 96 -8.66 -5.32 3.82
N LEU A 97 -9.57 -4.37 3.54
CA LEU A 97 -9.86 -3.26 4.44
C LEU A 97 -10.50 -3.70 5.77
N ASN A 98 -11.11 -4.88 5.80
CA ASN A 98 -11.67 -5.47 7.03
C ASN A 98 -10.60 -6.05 7.98
N ILE A 99 -9.40 -6.35 7.49
CA ILE A 99 -8.36 -7.02 8.30
C ILE A 99 -7.03 -6.28 8.33
N MET A 100 -6.75 -5.44 7.33
CA MET A 100 -5.51 -4.71 7.19
C MET A 100 -5.72 -3.21 7.44
N PRO A 101 -4.71 -2.52 8.01
CA PRO A 101 -4.74 -1.07 8.16
C PRO A 101 -4.96 -0.34 6.82
N TYR A 102 -5.71 0.75 6.90
CA TYR A 102 -5.85 1.72 5.82
C TYR A 102 -6.02 3.12 6.39
N SER A 103 -5.76 4.12 5.57
CA SER A 103 -6.05 5.53 5.85
C SER A 103 -6.89 6.10 4.73
N LEU A 104 -7.89 6.92 5.08
CA LEU A 104 -8.71 7.68 4.16
C LEU A 104 -8.85 9.10 4.70
N ILE A 105 -8.71 10.10 3.83
CA ILE A 105 -8.94 11.51 4.15
C ILE A 105 -10.07 12.03 3.27
N ARG A 106 -10.99 12.78 3.87
CA ARG A 106 -12.09 13.46 3.19
C ARG A 106 -11.92 14.96 3.19
N ASP A 107 -12.47 15.59 2.15
CA ASP A 107 -12.76 17.02 2.16
C ASP A 107 -14.02 17.30 3.00
N LYS A 108 -13.92 18.23 3.94
CA LYS A 108 -15.03 18.58 4.85
C LYS A 108 -16.22 19.17 4.10
N ASN A 109 -15.97 19.92 3.02
CA ASN A 109 -17.03 20.62 2.30
C ASN A 109 -17.88 19.66 1.46
N SER A 110 -17.24 18.73 0.75
CA SER A 110 -17.93 17.77 -0.12
C SER A 110 -18.25 16.43 0.55
N GLY A 111 -17.56 16.07 1.63
CA GLY A 111 -17.58 14.72 2.20
C GLY A 111 -16.88 13.66 1.33
N PHE A 112 -16.23 14.07 0.23
CA PHE A 112 -15.65 13.16 -0.75
C PHE A 112 -14.28 12.63 -0.30
N PRO A 113 -13.97 11.33 -0.51
CA PRO A 113 -12.62 10.79 -0.32
C PRO A 113 -11.59 11.42 -1.27
N VAL A 114 -10.61 12.11 -0.72
CA VAL A 114 -9.60 12.85 -1.50
C VAL A 114 -8.20 12.26 -1.44
N ALA A 115 -7.90 11.45 -0.42
CA ALA A 115 -6.65 10.72 -0.34
C ALA A 115 -6.82 9.41 0.42
N PHE A 116 -6.10 8.38 0.01
CA PHE A 116 -6.15 7.06 0.65
C PHE A 116 -4.89 6.25 0.39
N GLU A 117 -4.64 5.30 1.28
CA GLU A 117 -3.60 4.28 1.20
C GLU A 117 -4.03 3.08 2.04
N TYR A 118 -3.66 1.86 1.65
CA TYR A 118 -3.99 0.65 2.41
C TYR A 118 -2.81 -0.32 2.45
N VAL A 119 -2.77 -1.19 3.45
CA VAL A 119 -1.83 -2.32 3.49
C VAL A 119 -2.48 -3.50 2.77
N ASP A 120 -1.77 -4.07 1.79
CA ASP A 120 -2.31 -5.20 1.04
C ASP A 120 -2.19 -6.53 1.82
N ALA A 121 -2.72 -7.61 1.26
CA ALA A 121 -2.67 -8.94 1.89
C ALA A 121 -1.23 -9.49 2.06
N CYS A 122 -0.24 -8.92 1.37
CA CYS A 122 1.17 -9.28 1.54
C CYS A 122 1.86 -8.47 2.64
N GLY A 123 1.18 -7.48 3.24
CA GLY A 123 1.67 -6.72 4.38
C GLY A 123 2.40 -5.42 4.03
N TYR A 124 2.50 -5.04 2.74
CA TYR A 124 3.10 -3.77 2.36
C TYR A 124 2.06 -2.70 2.04
N MET A 125 2.44 -1.45 2.30
CA MET A 125 1.64 -0.29 1.97
C MET A 125 1.57 -0.12 0.45
N ARG A 126 0.34 0.01 -0.04
CA ARG A 126 0.00 0.01 -1.46
C ARG A 126 -1.01 1.12 -1.74
N HIS A 127 -0.96 1.58 -2.98
CA HIS A 127 -2.01 2.43 -3.57
C HIS A 127 -2.18 3.77 -2.87
N GLN A 128 -1.06 4.40 -2.49
CA GLN A 128 -1.08 5.78 -2.05
C GLN A 128 -1.59 6.66 -3.19
N PHE A 129 -2.73 7.30 -2.98
CA PHE A 129 -3.37 8.15 -3.98
C PHE A 129 -3.88 9.43 -3.34
N VAL A 130 -3.75 10.53 -4.09
CA VAL A 130 -4.35 11.82 -3.77
C VAL A 130 -5.01 12.35 -5.05
N GLN A 131 -6.29 12.71 -4.93
CA GLN A 131 -7.08 13.29 -6.02
C GLN A 131 -6.36 14.50 -6.62
N PRO A 132 -6.27 14.64 -7.96
CA PRO A 132 -5.46 15.67 -8.61
C PRO A 132 -5.65 17.09 -8.07
N ASN A 133 -6.90 17.49 -7.85
CA ASN A 133 -7.26 18.83 -7.35
C ASN A 133 -6.88 19.07 -5.88
N HIS A 134 -6.54 18.01 -5.15
CA HIS A 134 -6.17 18.04 -3.73
C HIS A 134 -4.67 17.76 -3.50
N ARG A 135 -3.87 17.63 -4.57
CA ARG A 135 -2.42 17.39 -4.48
C ARG A 135 -1.66 18.61 -3.97
N ARG A 136 -0.41 18.38 -3.55
CA ARG A 136 0.53 19.40 -3.02
C ARG A 136 0.06 20.09 -1.73
N GLN A 137 -0.87 19.48 -1.01
CA GLN A 137 -1.39 19.97 0.28
C GLN A 137 -0.94 19.09 1.46
N GLY A 138 0.05 18.22 1.26
CA GLY A 138 0.57 17.30 2.30
C GLY A 138 -0.27 16.03 2.52
N LEU A 139 -1.39 15.85 1.83
CA LEU A 139 -2.31 14.72 2.09
C LEU A 139 -1.70 13.33 1.89
N GLY A 140 -0.83 13.15 0.89
CA GLY A 140 -0.14 11.88 0.66
C GLY A 140 0.75 11.49 1.85
N LYS A 141 1.48 12.46 2.42
CA LYS A 141 2.27 12.26 3.64
C LYS A 141 1.36 11.98 4.84
N ALA A 142 0.22 12.64 4.94
CA ALA A 142 -0.71 12.44 6.05
C ALA A 142 -1.30 11.02 6.07
N VAL A 143 -1.78 10.51 4.92
CA VAL A 143 -2.29 9.12 4.85
C VAL A 143 -1.19 8.09 5.15
N GLU A 144 0.03 8.36 4.67
CA GLU A 144 1.18 7.50 4.89
C GLU A 144 1.60 7.42 6.37
N GLN A 145 1.55 8.56 7.07
CA GLN A 145 1.87 8.61 8.50
C GLN A 145 0.77 7.96 9.35
N ASP A 146 -0.50 8.22 9.01
CA ASP A 146 -1.65 7.61 9.70
C ASP A 146 -1.64 6.09 9.61
N ILE A 147 -1.49 5.55 8.40
CA ILE A 147 -1.46 4.10 8.21
C ILE A 147 -0.23 3.46 8.88
N CYS A 148 0.92 4.14 8.91
CA CYS A 148 2.08 3.65 9.68
C CYS A 148 1.77 3.54 11.19
N LYS A 149 1.07 4.52 11.78
CA LYS A 149 0.64 4.41 13.18
C LYS A 149 -0.32 3.24 13.39
N LYS A 150 -1.28 3.07 12.49
CA LYS A 150 -2.24 1.95 12.53
C LYS A 150 -1.54 0.59 12.44
N CYS A 151 -0.56 0.43 11.56
CA CYS A 151 0.29 -0.77 11.48
C CYS A 151 1.02 -1.05 12.79
N ILE A 152 1.67 -0.03 13.37
CA ILE A 152 2.44 -0.16 14.61
C ILE A 152 1.54 -0.50 15.82
N ASN A 153 0.29 -0.03 15.83
CA ASN A 153 -0.68 -0.39 16.86
C ASN A 153 -1.07 -1.88 16.84
N ILE A 154 -0.89 -2.56 15.71
CA ILE A 154 -1.13 -3.99 15.56
C ILE A 154 0.17 -4.79 15.36
N ASP A 155 1.30 -4.21 15.79
CA ASP A 155 2.65 -4.80 15.73
C ASP A 155 3.09 -5.26 14.33
N ILE A 156 2.65 -4.55 13.29
CA ILE A 156 3.13 -4.68 11.91
C ILE A 156 4.17 -3.59 11.63
N THR A 157 5.36 -4.01 11.16
CA THR A 157 6.37 -3.08 10.66
C THR A 157 5.94 -2.51 9.30
N PRO A 158 5.71 -1.19 9.17
CA PRO A 158 5.35 -0.59 7.89
C PRO A 158 6.49 -0.68 6.88
N TYR A 159 6.19 -1.11 5.67
CA TYR A 159 7.11 -1.05 4.54
C TYR A 159 6.37 -0.83 3.23
N LYS A 160 7.06 -0.28 2.23
CA LYS A 160 6.52 -0.01 0.90
C LYS A 160 7.54 -0.31 -0.19
N TRP A 161 7.03 -0.48 -1.40
CA TRP A 161 7.83 -0.64 -2.61
C TRP A 161 7.68 0.59 -3.49
N VAL A 162 8.80 1.24 -3.82
CA VAL A 162 8.81 2.40 -4.72
C VAL A 162 9.42 2.00 -6.05
N GLY A 163 8.65 2.12 -7.13
CA GLY A 163 9.13 1.85 -8.48
C GLY A 163 10.13 2.91 -8.93
N LEU A 164 11.27 2.47 -9.46
CA LEU A 164 12.32 3.38 -9.97
C LEU A 164 11.85 4.22 -11.16
N PHE A 165 10.81 3.76 -11.87
CA PHE A 165 10.18 4.50 -12.95
C PHE A 165 9.28 5.64 -12.48
N ASN A 166 8.88 5.66 -11.20
CA ASN A 166 8.09 6.74 -10.61
C ASN A 166 9.01 7.73 -9.90
N SER A 167 9.73 8.53 -10.70
CA SER A 167 10.73 9.48 -10.21
C SER A 167 10.16 10.41 -9.13
N SER A 168 8.94 10.92 -9.32
CA SER A 168 8.28 11.79 -8.34
C SER A 168 8.15 11.14 -6.96
N VAL A 169 7.64 9.90 -6.88
CA VAL A 169 7.47 9.18 -5.61
C VAL A 169 8.81 8.73 -5.03
N TYR A 170 9.74 8.29 -5.88
CA TYR A 170 11.09 7.91 -5.48
C TYR A 170 11.82 9.08 -4.82
N GLU A 171 11.87 10.21 -5.51
CA GLU A 171 12.50 11.44 -5.03
C GLU A 171 11.84 12.00 -3.77
N ALA A 172 10.50 11.97 -3.70
CA ALA A 172 9.77 12.38 -2.50
C ALA A 172 10.06 11.46 -1.31
N THR A 173 10.17 10.14 -1.54
CA THR A 173 10.48 9.16 -0.50
C THR A 173 11.88 9.38 0.05
N MET A 174 12.87 9.56 -0.81
CA MET A 174 14.26 9.84 -0.43
C MET A 174 14.40 11.14 0.39
N ARG A 175 13.72 12.21 -0.03
CA ARG A 175 13.76 13.50 0.69
C ARG A 175 12.96 13.53 1.99
N SER A 176 12.06 12.57 2.21
CA SER A 176 11.10 12.66 3.33
C SER A 176 11.75 12.61 4.71
N GLY A 177 12.93 11.98 4.84
CA GLY A 177 13.54 11.60 6.12
C GLY A 177 12.68 10.64 6.96
N PHE A 178 11.48 10.31 6.49
CA PHE A 178 10.54 9.45 7.18
C PHE A 178 10.86 7.99 6.87
N TRP A 179 11.15 7.66 5.63
CA TRP A 179 11.48 6.28 5.24
C TRP A 179 12.96 5.97 5.41
N THR A 180 13.25 4.75 5.83
CA THR A 180 14.60 4.19 5.80
C THR A 180 14.70 3.23 4.63
N LEU A 181 15.76 3.35 3.86
CA LEU A 181 16.06 2.40 2.79
C LEU A 181 16.16 1.00 3.40
N TRP A 182 15.47 0.02 2.80
CA TRP A 182 15.64 -1.36 3.22
C TRP A 182 16.88 -1.92 2.54
N GLU A 183 17.91 -2.19 3.34
CA GLU A 183 19.15 -2.80 2.91
C GLU A 183 19.29 -4.23 3.45
N ASP A 184 19.96 -5.08 2.67
CA ASP A 184 20.44 -6.41 3.04
C ASP A 184 21.93 -6.48 2.69
N ASN A 185 22.79 -6.68 3.69
CA ASN A 185 24.25 -6.64 3.55
C ASN A 185 24.81 -5.38 2.85
N GLY A 186 24.22 -4.21 3.16
CA GLY A 186 24.63 -2.93 2.56
C GLY A 186 24.10 -2.67 1.15
N GLU A 187 23.30 -3.59 0.60
CA GLU A 187 22.69 -3.43 -0.72
C GLU A 187 21.18 -3.17 -0.61
N PRO A 188 20.61 -2.23 -1.40
CA PRO A 188 19.18 -1.99 -1.40
C PRO A 188 18.40 -3.24 -1.83
N VAL A 189 17.40 -3.61 -1.03
CA VAL A 189 16.48 -4.69 -1.35
C VAL A 189 15.64 -4.27 -2.57
N LYS A 190 15.76 -5.06 -3.64
CA LYS A 190 15.10 -4.82 -4.93
C LYS A 190 14.07 -5.89 -5.22
N LEU A 191 12.86 -5.47 -5.58
CA LEU A 191 11.82 -6.34 -6.14
C LEU A 191 11.80 -6.15 -7.66
N ARG A 192 12.10 -7.21 -8.40
CA ARG A 192 11.93 -7.23 -9.86
C ARG A 192 10.58 -7.86 -10.18
N THR A 193 9.66 -7.07 -10.70
CA THR A 193 8.39 -7.62 -11.21
C THR A 193 8.54 -7.93 -12.69
N MET A 194 8.15 -9.13 -13.09
CA MET A 194 8.03 -9.50 -14.50
C MET A 194 6.79 -8.82 -15.10
N LYS A 195 6.95 -8.14 -16.24
CA LYS A 195 5.81 -7.73 -17.05
C LYS A 195 5.32 -8.99 -17.77
N GLN A 196 4.13 -9.51 -17.43
CA GLN A 196 3.50 -10.50 -18.28
C GLN A 196 3.21 -9.83 -19.63
N THR A 197 3.95 -10.23 -20.66
CA THR A 197 3.55 -9.94 -22.03
C THR A 197 2.41 -10.89 -22.38
N THR A 198 1.28 -10.35 -22.79
CA THR A 198 0.10 -11.12 -23.24
C THR A 198 0.36 -11.91 -24.54
N ALA A 199 1.60 -12.02 -24.99
CA ALA A 199 1.96 -12.57 -26.29
C ALA A 199 1.78 -14.09 -26.38
N ASN A 200 1.75 -14.84 -25.26
CA ASN A 200 1.71 -16.31 -25.27
C ASN A 200 0.84 -16.92 -24.17
N MET A 201 -0.33 -16.34 -23.86
CA MET A 201 -1.32 -17.14 -23.11
C MET A 201 -2.02 -18.07 -24.11
N PRO A 202 -2.04 -19.40 -23.88
CA PRO A 202 -2.88 -20.27 -24.69
C PRO A 202 -4.32 -19.78 -24.56
N LYS A 203 -4.97 -19.55 -25.70
CA LYS A 203 -6.40 -19.26 -25.72
C LYS A 203 -7.15 -20.46 -25.14
N PRO A 204 -8.26 -20.23 -24.40
CA PRO A 204 -9.08 -21.31 -23.87
C PRO A 204 -9.59 -22.23 -24.97
#